data_AF-A0A963PRA9-F1
#
_entry.id   AF-A0A963PRA9-F1
#
_cell.length_a   1.000
_cell.length_b   1.000
_cell.length_c   1.000
_cell.angle_alpha   90.00
_cell.angle_beta   90.00
_cell.angle_gamma   90.00
#
_symmetry.space_group_name_H-M   'P 1'
#
loop_
_entity.id
_entity.type
_entity.pdbx_description
1 polymer ?
#
loop_
_entity_poly.entity_id
_entity_poly.type
_entity_poly.pdbx_seq_one_letter_code
_entity_poly.pdbx_strand_id
1 'polypeptide(L)'
;ADGRALVIDYKTEARATTQARVRHPEEDTQLAFYGALLDDDSLQAMYLNIAESDSTKAFDMPDIDAWRDQLVAAIVDDMARIAAGAELPAIGAGSACEHCAARGLCRKDFWSADAGAAHG
;
A
#
# COMPACT_ATOMS: atom_id res chain seq x y z
N ALA A 1 21.55 18.03 10.14
CA ALA A 1 20.60 16.94 10.36
C ALA A 1 19.99 17.16 11.74
N ASP A 2 18.68 17.01 11.88
CA ASP A 2 17.92 17.15 13.13
C ASP A 2 18.02 15.91 14.03
N GLY A 3 18.67 14.84 13.56
CA GLY A 3 18.99 13.63 14.35
C GLY A 3 17.90 12.57 14.32
N ARG A 4 16.80 12.79 13.59
CA ARG A 4 15.71 11.80 13.45
C ARG A 4 16.13 10.62 12.59
N ALA A 5 15.55 9.45 12.88
CA ALA A 5 15.65 8.28 12.03
C ALA A 5 15.10 8.59 10.62
N LEU A 6 15.76 8.03 9.60
CA LEU A 6 15.38 8.19 8.20
C LEU A 6 15.24 6.82 7.53
N VAL A 7 14.03 6.52 7.07
CA VAL A 7 13.72 5.31 6.29
C VAL A 7 13.82 5.64 4.80
N ILE A 8 14.56 4.82 4.05
CA ILE A 8 14.73 4.99 2.60
C ILE A 8 14.36 3.69 1.91
N ASP A 9 13.41 3.76 0.97
CA ASP A 9 13.05 2.66 0.09
C ASP A 9 13.54 2.94 -1.33
N TYR A 10 14.45 2.09 -1.81
CA TYR A 10 15.09 2.22 -3.11
C TYR A 10 14.20 1.61 -4.20
N LYS A 11 13.78 2.44 -5.16
CA LYS A 11 12.90 2.03 -6.27
C LYS A 11 13.62 2.11 -7.61
N THR A 12 13.62 1.00 -8.36
CA THR A 12 14.20 0.91 -9.71
C THR A 12 13.16 1.00 -10.83
N GLU A 13 11.93 1.37 -10.48
CA GLU A 13 10.81 1.53 -11.41
C GLU A 13 10.84 2.89 -12.13
N ALA A 14 9.91 3.08 -13.07
CA ALA A 14 9.71 4.37 -13.72
C ALA A 14 9.40 5.47 -12.68
N ARG A 15 10.03 6.64 -12.84
CA ARG A 15 9.88 7.77 -11.90
C ARG A 15 8.42 8.16 -11.64
N ALA A 16 7.57 8.09 -12.67
CA ALA A 16 6.15 8.40 -12.54
C ALA A 16 5.42 7.45 -11.55
N THR A 17 5.83 6.18 -11.50
CA THR A 17 5.32 5.20 -10.55
C THR A 17 5.71 5.59 -9.13
N THR A 18 6.99 5.87 -8.86
CA THR A 18 7.42 6.29 -7.52
C THR A 18 6.75 7.59 -7.08
N GLN A 19 6.56 8.54 -7.99
CA GLN A 19 5.82 9.77 -7.69
C GLN A 19 4.34 9.52 -7.35
N ALA A 20 3.70 8.53 -7.99
CA ALA A 20 2.31 8.17 -7.69
C ALA A 20 2.15 7.61 -6.28
N ARG A 21 3.12 6.83 -5.78
CA ARG A 21 3.12 6.27 -4.41
C ARG A 21 3.00 7.36 -3.34
N VAL A 22 3.67 8.49 -3.54
CA VAL A 22 3.66 9.63 -2.60
C VAL A 22 2.33 10.41 -2.65
N ARG A 23 1.58 10.32 -3.77
CA ARG A 23 0.28 10.99 -3.92
C ARG A 23 -0.87 10.22 -3.28
N HIS A 24 -0.71 8.91 -3.12
CA HIS A 24 -1.71 8.00 -2.56
C HIS A 24 -1.07 7.21 -1.41
N PRO A 25 -0.67 7.88 -0.33
CA PRO A 25 0.03 7.26 0.79
C PRO A 25 -0.77 6.13 1.47
N GLU A 26 -2.09 6.18 1.39
CA GLU A 26 -3.01 5.14 1.86
C GLU A 26 -2.97 3.85 1.02
N GLU A 27 -2.56 3.95 -0.25
CA GLU A 27 -2.42 2.81 -1.17
C GLU A 27 -1.00 2.22 -1.15
N ASP A 28 0.00 3.00 -0.72
CA ASP A 28 1.39 2.54 -0.57
C ASP A 28 1.89 2.62 0.86
N THR A 29 1.67 1.52 1.58
CA THR A 29 1.88 1.43 3.02
C THR A 29 3.30 1.03 3.42
N GLN A 30 4.24 0.86 2.47
CA GLN A 30 5.59 0.31 2.73
C GLN A 30 6.39 1.15 3.72
N LEU A 31 6.55 2.45 3.47
CA LEU A 31 7.36 3.33 4.33
C LEU A 31 6.74 3.47 5.73
N ALA A 32 5.40 3.59 5.80
CA ALA A 32 4.67 3.65 7.06
C ALA A 32 4.84 2.36 7.88
N PHE A 33 4.82 1.20 7.21
CA PHE A 33 5.06 -0.09 7.84
C PHE A 33 6.47 -0.20 8.41
N TYR A 34 7.50 0.19 7.64
CA TYR A 34 8.88 0.20 8.14
C TYR A 34 9.05 1.15 9.33
N GLY A 35 8.40 2.33 9.28
CA GLY A 35 8.39 3.27 10.39
C GLY A 35 7.77 2.69 11.66
N ALA A 36 6.77 1.81 11.55
CA ALA A 36 6.15 1.13 12.69
C ALA A 36 7.04 0.09 13.37
N LEU A 37 8.14 -0.32 12.73
CA LEU A 37 9.10 -1.27 13.28
C LEU A 37 10.25 -0.59 14.06
N LEU A 38 10.31 0.74 14.03
CA LEU A 38 11.32 1.52 14.74
C LEU A 38 10.79 1.90 16.14
N ASP A 39 11.71 2.02 17.10
CA ASP A 39 11.39 2.48 18.46
C ASP A 39 11.18 4.01 18.53
N ASP A 40 11.53 4.74 17.46
CA ASP A 40 11.42 6.20 17.38
C ASP A 40 9.95 6.66 17.19
N ASP A 41 9.49 7.57 18.06
CA ASP A 41 8.14 8.16 17.97
C ASP A 41 7.94 8.97 16.68
N SER A 42 9.01 9.57 16.14
CA SER A 42 8.96 10.37 14.91
C SER A 42 10.10 9.99 13.97
N LEU A 43 9.82 9.94 12.67
CA LEU A 43 10.83 9.65 11.65
C LEU A 43 10.70 10.55 10.41
N GLN A 44 11.67 10.41 9.53
CA GLN A 44 11.61 10.87 8.15
C GLN A 44 11.53 9.64 7.23
N ALA A 45 10.83 9.75 6.12
CA ALA A 45 10.82 8.70 5.12
C ALA A 45 10.84 9.27 3.71
N MET A 46 11.49 8.54 2.80
CA MET A 46 11.48 8.87 1.38
C MET A 46 11.63 7.62 0.51
N TYR A 47 11.10 7.71 -0.70
CA TYR A 47 11.51 6.81 -1.78
C TYR A 47 12.71 7.42 -2.52
N LEU A 48 13.74 6.62 -2.77
CA LEU A 48 14.85 7.01 -3.65
C LEU A 48 14.71 6.28 -4.98
N ASN A 49 14.26 6.99 -6.02
CA ASN A 49 14.15 6.44 -7.36
C ASN A 49 15.54 6.41 -8.04
N ILE A 50 15.97 5.23 -8.45
CA ILE A 50 17.22 4.99 -9.19
C ILE A 50 16.83 4.42 -10.56
N ALA A 51 16.73 5.29 -11.56
CA ALA A 51 16.44 4.90 -12.93
C ALA A 51 17.73 4.82 -13.76
N GLU A 52 17.77 3.94 -14.76
CA GLU A 52 18.95 3.77 -15.62
C GLU A 52 19.18 4.98 -16.55
N SER A 53 18.10 5.58 -17.06
CA SER A 53 18.13 6.64 -18.06
C SER A 53 17.99 8.05 -17.49
N ASP A 54 17.85 8.17 -16.17
CA ASP A 54 17.30 9.33 -15.50
C ASP A 54 18.05 9.59 -14.20
N SER A 55 18.18 10.86 -13.78
CA SER A 55 18.89 11.15 -12.53
C SER A 55 18.16 10.56 -11.32
N THR A 56 18.94 10.06 -10.37
CA THR A 56 18.45 9.62 -9.06
C THR A 56 17.66 10.75 -8.41
N LYS A 57 16.45 10.43 -7.92
CA LYS A 57 15.55 11.43 -7.34
C LYS A 57 14.92 10.92 -6.06
N ALA A 58 14.99 11.74 -5.02
CA ALA A 58 14.29 11.53 -3.77
C ALA A 58 12.84 12.03 -3.87
N PHE A 59 11.93 11.29 -3.24
CA PHE A 59 10.54 11.65 -3.03
C PHE A 59 10.22 11.50 -1.56
N ASP A 60 10.16 12.63 -0.84
CA ASP A 60 9.85 12.66 0.58
C ASP A 60 8.40 12.26 0.83
N MET A 61 8.18 11.58 1.96
CA MET A 61 6.87 11.20 2.45
C MET A 61 6.44 12.16 3.58
N PRO A 62 5.64 13.20 3.28
CA PRO A 62 5.13 14.08 4.32
C PRO A 62 4.18 13.30 5.24
N ASP A 63 4.10 13.75 6.50
CA ASP A 63 3.17 13.23 7.50
C ASP A 63 3.32 11.72 7.79
N ILE A 64 4.53 11.18 7.59
CA ILE A 64 4.81 9.74 7.75
C ILE A 64 4.37 9.17 9.10
N ASP A 65 4.52 9.94 10.18
CA ASP A 65 4.11 9.50 11.52
C ASP A 65 2.59 9.29 11.59
N ALA A 66 1.80 10.17 10.95
CA ALA A 66 0.34 10.02 10.89
C ALA A 66 -0.07 8.82 10.04
N TRP A 67 0.61 8.59 8.91
CA TRP A 67 0.36 7.42 8.05
C TRP A 67 0.74 6.10 8.74
N ARG A 68 1.83 6.09 9.52
CA ARG A 68 2.22 4.97 10.38
C ARG A 68 1.10 4.64 11.36
N ASP A 69 0.62 5.65 12.09
CA ASP A 69 -0.39 5.44 13.12
C ASP A 69 -1.72 4.95 12.52
N GLN A 70 -2.14 5.51 11.39
CA GLN A 70 -3.33 5.06 10.66
C GLN A 70 -3.17 3.62 10.15
N LEU A 71 -2.02 3.27 9.59
CA LEU A 71 -1.73 1.92 9.10
C LEU A 71 -1.78 0.90 10.23
N VAL A 72 -1.14 1.19 11.37
CA VAL A 72 -1.14 0.28 12.53
C VAL A 72 -2.56 0.07 13.04
N ALA A 73 -3.37 1.14 13.16
CA ALA A 73 -4.77 1.02 13.55
C ALA A 73 -5.57 0.15 12.57
N ALA A 74 -5.38 0.33 11.26
CA ALA A 74 -6.04 -0.48 10.23
C ALA A 74 -5.64 -1.96 10.30
N ILE A 75 -4.33 -2.27 10.46
CA ILE A 75 -3.85 -3.64 10.61
C ILE A 75 -4.49 -4.31 11.84
N VAL A 76 -4.55 -3.62 12.97
CA VAL A 76 -5.15 -4.18 14.20
C VAL A 76 -6.64 -4.48 13.99
N ASP A 77 -7.38 -3.57 13.37
CA ASP A 77 -8.81 -3.78 13.07
C ASP A 77 -9.03 -4.95 12.09
N ASP A 78 -8.29 -4.95 10.98
CA ASP A 78 -8.42 -5.99 9.95
C ASP A 78 -8.06 -7.38 10.50
N MET A 79 -6.99 -7.49 11.30
CA MET A 79 -6.60 -8.75 11.92
C MET A 79 -7.64 -9.22 12.94
N ALA A 80 -8.25 -8.32 13.71
CA ALA A 80 -9.33 -8.66 14.63
C ALA A 80 -10.58 -9.15 13.88
N ARG A 81 -10.95 -8.50 12.77
CA ARG A 81 -12.07 -8.93 11.91
C ARG A 81 -11.82 -10.31 11.29
N ILE A 82 -10.61 -10.56 10.80
CA ILE A 82 -10.21 -11.87 10.28
C ILE A 82 -10.33 -12.93 11.37
N ALA A 83 -9.83 -12.66 12.58
CA ALA A 83 -9.94 -13.58 13.71
C ALA A 83 -11.40 -13.85 14.12
N ALA A 84 -12.29 -12.87 13.95
CA ALA A 84 -13.72 -13.01 14.18
C ALA A 84 -14.48 -13.74 13.04
N GLY A 85 -13.78 -14.18 11.98
CA GLY A 85 -14.37 -14.90 10.86
C GLY A 85 -15.07 -14.01 9.83
N ALA A 86 -14.69 -12.72 9.75
CA ALA A 86 -15.20 -11.85 8.70
C ALA A 86 -14.89 -12.42 7.31
N GLU A 87 -15.87 -12.37 6.41
CA GLU A 87 -15.66 -12.77 5.03
C GLU A 87 -14.63 -11.86 4.35
N LEU A 88 -13.79 -12.45 3.49
CA LEU A 88 -12.77 -11.76 2.71
C LEU A 88 -13.17 -11.76 1.24
N PRO A 89 -14.15 -10.93 0.83
CA PRO A 89 -14.56 -10.87 -0.56
C PRO A 89 -13.36 -10.41 -1.40
N ALA A 90 -13.17 -11.06 -2.54
CA ALA A 90 -12.16 -10.64 -3.48
C ALA A 90 -12.46 -9.20 -3.91
N ILE A 91 -11.51 -8.29 -3.72
CA ILE A 91 -11.67 -6.87 -4.11
C ILE A 91 -11.76 -6.74 -5.64
N GLY A 92 -11.02 -7.56 -6.37
CA GLY A 92 -11.06 -7.58 -7.84
C GLY A 92 -10.65 -6.26 -8.49
N ALA A 93 -9.85 -5.41 -7.85
CA ALA A 93 -9.45 -4.12 -8.39
C ALA A 93 -8.02 -4.10 -8.95
N GLY A 94 -7.82 -3.28 -9.99
CA GLY A 94 -6.50 -2.88 -10.48
C GLY A 94 -5.62 -3.98 -11.11
N SER A 95 -4.34 -3.62 -11.29
CA SER A 95 -3.30 -4.48 -11.86
C SER A 95 -2.96 -5.68 -10.99
N ALA A 96 -3.28 -5.65 -9.69
CA ALA A 96 -3.09 -6.81 -8.79
C ALA A 96 -3.81 -8.06 -9.31
N CYS A 97 -4.95 -7.89 -10.00
CA CYS A 97 -5.70 -8.99 -10.61
C CYS A 97 -4.95 -9.69 -11.76
N GLU A 98 -3.96 -9.03 -12.39
CA GLU A 98 -3.19 -9.58 -13.51
C GLU A 98 -2.23 -10.69 -13.06
N HIS A 99 -1.83 -10.68 -11.78
CA HIS A 99 -0.87 -11.63 -11.21
C HIS A 99 -1.46 -12.47 -10.07
N CYS A 100 -2.76 -12.34 -9.79
CA CYS A 100 -3.41 -13.00 -8.66
C CYS A 100 -3.62 -14.51 -8.92
N ALA A 101 -2.91 -15.36 -8.19
CA ALA A 101 -3.08 -16.82 -8.26
C ALA A 101 -4.50 -17.30 -7.88
N ALA A 102 -5.20 -16.52 -7.06
CA ALA A 102 -6.59 -16.79 -6.67
C ALA A 102 -7.63 -16.31 -7.70
N ARG A 103 -7.23 -15.81 -8.88
CA ARG A 103 -8.16 -15.30 -9.91
C ARG A 103 -9.21 -16.33 -10.33
N GLY A 104 -8.83 -17.61 -10.42
CA GLY A 104 -9.76 -18.70 -10.73
C GLY A 104 -10.81 -18.94 -9.64
N LEU A 105 -10.47 -18.63 -8.37
CA LEU A 105 -11.38 -18.77 -7.23
C LEU A 105 -12.34 -17.59 -7.13
N CYS A 106 -11.85 -16.37 -7.35
CA CYS A 106 -12.71 -15.19 -7.24
C CYS A 106 -13.72 -15.06 -8.39
N ARG A 107 -13.50 -15.78 -9.51
CA ARG A 107 -14.39 -15.79 -10.69
C ARG A 107 -14.75 -14.39 -11.20
N LYS A 108 -13.83 -13.42 -11.06
CA LYS A 108 -14.04 -12.02 -11.45
C LYS A 108 -14.59 -11.86 -12.87
N ASP A 109 -14.10 -12.67 -13.80
CA ASP A 109 -14.50 -12.63 -15.21
C ASP A 109 -15.99 -13.02 -15.44
N PHE A 110 -16.67 -13.52 -14.40
CA PHE A 110 -18.09 -13.93 -14.42
C PHE A 110 -19.00 -13.06 -13.55
N TRP A 111 -18.49 -12.03 -12.86
CA TRP A 111 -19.31 -11.18 -11.96
C TRP A 111 -20.45 -10.45 -12.69
N SER A 112 -20.35 -10.29 -14.01
CA SER A 112 -21.36 -9.65 -14.87
C SER A 112 -22.60 -10.51 -15.16
N ALA A 113 -22.64 -11.78 -14.72
CA ALA A 113 -23.78 -12.68 -14.94
C ALA A 113 -24.86 -12.59 -13.83
N ASP A 114 -24.53 -12.07 -12.64
CA ASP A 114 -25.42 -12.10 -11.47
C ASP A 114 -26.00 -10.73 -11.04
N ALA A 115 -25.67 -9.63 -11.74
CA ALA A 115 -26.17 -8.30 -11.40
C ALA A 115 -27.66 -8.04 -11.77
N GLY A 116 -28.39 -9.06 -12.24
CA GLY A 116 -29.79 -8.94 -12.69
C GLY A 116 -30.82 -9.78 -11.93
N ALA A 117 -30.43 -10.57 -10.92
CA ALA A 117 -31.32 -11.58 -10.33
C ALA A 117 -31.42 -11.50 -8.80
N ALA A 118 -31.60 -10.31 -8.22
CA ALA A 118 -31.87 -10.21 -6.79
C ALA A 118 -32.69 -9.00 -6.35
N HIS A 119 -33.56 -8.40 -7.18
CA HIS A 119 -34.64 -7.51 -6.71
C HIS A 119 -35.96 -7.88 -7.40
N GLY A 120 -36.68 -8.82 -6.80
CA GLY A 120 -38.05 -9.21 -7.11
C GLY A 120 -38.72 -9.70 -5.85
#